data_AF-A0A7V2T475-F1
#
_entry.id   AF-A0A7V2T475-F1
#
_cell.length_a   1.000
_cell.length_b   1.000
_cell.length_c   1.000
_cell.angle_alpha   90.00
_cell.angle_beta   90.00
_cell.angle_gamma   90.00
#
_symmetry.space_group_name_H-M   'P 1'
#
loop_
_entity.id
_entity.type
_entity.pdbx_description
1 polymer ?
#
loop_
_entity_poly.entity_id
_entity_poly.type
_entity_poly.pdbx_seq_one_letter_code
_entity_poly.pdbx_strand_id
1 'polypeptide(L)' 'MLTQVNMENLPSFRWGMEKGIERGIERGMEKGIQDERLRLAHQLLDLLDDETIADKTGLPLEEVMALRKASS' A
#
# COMPACT_ATOMS: atom_id res chain seq x y z
N MET A 1 24.09 38.95 19.78
CA MET A 1 23.99 38.30 18.46
C MET A 1 23.21 37.01 18.66
N LEU A 2 22.04 36.86 18.01
CA LEU A 2 21.33 35.58 18.02
C LEU A 2 22.10 34.64 17.09
N THR A 3 22.71 33.60 17.64
CA THR A 3 23.28 32.50 16.85
C THR A 3 22.16 31.90 16.02
N GLN A 4 22.30 31.90 14.69
CA GLN A 4 21.40 31.17 13.81
C GLN A 4 21.47 29.69 14.18
N VAL A 5 20.47 29.20 14.89
CA VAL A 5 20.35 27.77 15.19
C VAL A 5 19.91 27.08 13.91
N ASN A 6 20.78 26.27 13.30
CA ASN A 6 20.40 25.43 12.18
C ASN A 6 19.44 24.34 12.68
N MET A 7 18.19 24.36 12.19
CA MET A 7 17.16 23.39 12.56
C MET A 7 17.54 21.95 12.20
N GLU A 8 18.32 21.75 11.15
CA GLU A 8 18.77 20.43 10.70
C GLU A 8 19.72 19.76 11.70
N ASN A 9 20.36 20.56 12.57
CA ASN A 9 21.21 20.09 13.65
C ASN A 9 20.45 19.73 14.92
N LEU A 10 19.14 20.04 14.99
CA LEU A 10 18.31 19.63 16.13
C LEU A 10 18.02 18.14 16.04
N PRO A 11 18.26 17.36 17.12
CA PRO A 11 17.96 15.93 17.14
C PRO A 11 16.49 15.62 16.82
N SER A 12 15.57 16.47 17.27
CA SER A 12 14.14 16.35 17.02
C SER A 12 13.78 16.48 15.53
N PHE A 13 14.48 17.35 14.79
CA PHE A 13 14.26 17.52 13.35
C PHE A 13 14.67 16.27 12.59
N ARG A 14 15.85 15.72 12.85
CA ARG A 14 16.32 14.47 12.23
C ARG A 14 15.38 13.31 12.52
N TRP A 15 14.98 13.16 13.79
CA TRP A 15 14.03 12.12 14.19
C TRP A 15 12.67 12.26 13.49
N GLY A 16 12.14 13.48 13.42
CA GLY A 16 10.89 13.76 12.73
C GLY A 16 10.96 13.44 11.23
N MET A 17 12.07 13.79 10.59
CA MET A 17 12.31 13.49 9.17
C MET A 17 12.45 11.98 8.93
N GLU A 18 13.26 11.27 9.73
CA GLU A 18 13.42 9.82 9.63
C GLU A 18 12.07 9.10 9.80
N LYS A 19 11.30 9.45 10.84
CA LYS A 19 9.97 8.86 11.07
C LYS A 19 8.97 9.21 9.98
N GLY A 20 9.05 10.42 9.42
CA GLY A 20 8.22 10.83 8.29
C GLY A 20 8.49 9.99 7.05
N ILE A 21 9.77 9.80 6.72
CA ILE A 21 10.21 9.00 5.57
C ILE A 21 9.85 7.53 5.76
N GLU A 22 10.16 6.95 6.93
CA GLU A 22 9.84 5.55 7.27
C GLU A 22 8.35 5.25 7.08
N ARG A 23 7.47 6.08 7.69
CA ARG A 23 6.02 5.92 7.55
C ARG A 23 5.52 6.15 6.12
N GLY A 24 6.16 7.06 5.39
CA GLY A 24 5.82 7.34 3.99
C GLY A 24 6.11 6.14 3.09
N ILE A 25 7.29 5.53 3.26
CA ILE A 25 7.72 4.35 2.52
C ILE A 25 6.83 3.14 2.87
N GLU A 26 6.60 2.87 4.16
CA GLU A 26 5.77 1.77 4.63
C GLU A 26 4.36 1.84 4.02
N ARG A 27 3.69 3.00 4.14
CA ARG A 27 2.36 3.21 3.55
C ARG A 27 2.35 3.12 2.03
N GLY A 28 3.41 3.60 1.37
CA GLY A 28 3.53 3.51 -0.08
C GLY A 28 3.65 2.06 -0.55
N MET A 29 4.44 1.26 0.15
CA MET A 29 4.65 -0.15 -0.15
C MET A 29 3.39 -0.99 0.08
N GLU A 30 2.71 -0.80 1.22
CA GLU A 30 1.45 -1.48 1.53
C GLU A 30 0.38 -1.19 0.47
N LYS A 31 0.21 0.09 0.09
CA LYS A 31 -0.73 0.49 -0.96
C LYS A 31 -0.36 -0.12 -2.30
N GLY A 32 0.92 -0.08 -2.68
CA GLY A 32 1.37 -0.66 -3.95
C GLY A 32 1.12 -2.17 -4.03
N ILE A 33 1.34 -2.90 -2.94
CA ILE A 33 1.06 -4.34 -2.87
C ILE A 33 -0.45 -4.59 -3.01
N GLN A 34 -1.29 -3.83 -2.32
CA GLN A 34 -2.75 -3.98 -2.40
C GLN A 34 -3.27 -3.65 -3.81
N ASP A 35 -2.84 -2.53 -4.40
CA ASP A 35 -3.22 -2.12 -5.74
C ASP A 35 -2.83 -3.18 -6.78
N GLU A 36 -1.64 -3.78 -6.65
CA GLU A 36 -1.20 -4.84 -7.56
C GLU A 36 -2.01 -6.12 -7.39
N ARG A 37 -2.36 -6.52 -6.15
CA ARG A 37 -3.23 -7.67 -5.91
C ARG A 37 -4.61 -7.48 -6.54
N LEU A 38 -5.20 -6.30 -6.37
CA LEU A 38 -6.49 -5.95 -6.98
C LEU A 38 -6.42 -5.96 -8.49
N ARG A 39 -5.35 -5.38 -9.07
CA ARG A 39 -5.13 -5.37 -10.52
C ARG A 39 -5.00 -6.78 -11.08
N LEU A 40 -4.19 -7.63 -10.43
CA LEU A 40 -4.03 -9.03 -10.82
C LEU A 40 -5.36 -9.76 -10.74
N ALA A 41 -6.12 -9.60 -9.65
CA ALA A 41 -7.44 -10.19 -9.51
C ALA A 41 -8.37 -9.79 -10.66
N HIS A 42 -8.40 -8.49 -11.01
CA HIS A 42 -9.22 -7.97 -12.09
C HIS A 42 -8.91 -8.61 -13.45
N GLN A 43 -7.63 -8.82 -13.75
CA GLN A 43 -7.19 -9.48 -14.99
C GLN A 43 -7.56 -10.97 -15.05
N LEU A 44 -7.75 -11.61 -13.89
CA LEU A 44 -8.07 -13.02 -13.79
C LEU A 44 -9.58 -13.29 -13.71
N LEU A 45 -10.41 -12.27 -13.45
CA LEU A 45 -11.87 -12.41 -13.31
C LEU A 45 -12.55 -13.01 -14.54
N ASP A 46 -12.03 -12.78 -15.75
CA ASP A 46 -12.61 -13.35 -16.97
C ASP A 46 -12.11 -14.78 -17.28
N LEU A 47 -11.10 -15.25 -16.54
CA LEU A 47 -10.36 -16.47 -16.85
C LEU A 47 -10.54 -17.57 -15.79
N LEU A 48 -10.74 -17.20 -14.53
CA LEU A 48 -10.69 -18.11 -13.39
C LEU A 48 -11.92 -17.94 -12.47
N ASP A 49 -12.18 -18.94 -11.63
CA ASP A 49 -13.19 -18.86 -10.57
C ASP A 49 -12.69 -18.05 -9.35
N ASP A 50 -13.61 -17.62 -8.50
CA ASP A 50 -13.30 -16.72 -7.38
C ASP A 50 -12.36 -17.37 -6.34
N GLU A 51 -12.45 -18.70 -6.14
CA GLU A 51 -11.59 -19.43 -5.19
C GLU A 51 -10.14 -19.47 -5.68
N THR A 52 -9.94 -19.78 -6.96
CA THR A 52 -8.60 -19.79 -7.56
C THR A 52 -7.96 -18.40 -7.58
N ILE A 53 -8.76 -17.36 -7.85
CA ILE A 53 -8.27 -15.97 -7.83
C ILE A 53 -7.85 -15.57 -6.41
N ALA A 54 -8.65 -15.90 -5.39
CA ALA A 54 -8.32 -15.62 -4.00
C ALA A 54 -6.99 -16.28 -3.58
N ASP A 55 -6.80 -17.56 -3.92
CA ASP A 55 -5.55 -18.29 -3.65
C ASP A 55 -4.33 -17.64 -4.34
N LYS A 56 -4.45 -17.26 -5.62
CA LYS A 56 -3.32 -16.74 -6.41
C LYS A 56 -2.97 -15.29 -6.10
N THR A 57 -3.96 -14.47 -5.75
CA THR A 57 -3.77 -13.04 -5.46
C THR A 57 -3.51 -12.79 -3.97
N GLY A 58 -3.85 -13.75 -3.11
CA GLY A 58 -3.80 -13.58 -1.65
C GLY A 58 -4.86 -12.60 -1.13
N LEU A 59 -5.89 -12.32 -1.93
CA LEU A 59 -7.06 -11.57 -1.49
C LEU A 59 -8.08 -12.49 -0.79
N PRO A 60 -8.85 -11.98 0.18
CA PRO A 60 -9.98 -12.70 0.73
C PRO A 60 -10.99 -13.08 -0.36
N LEU A 61 -11.60 -14.26 -0.23
CA LEU A 61 -12.61 -14.72 -1.18
C LEU A 61 -13.78 -13.72 -1.29
N GLU A 62 -14.21 -13.12 -0.17
CA GLU A 62 -15.29 -12.13 -0.20
C GLU A 62 -14.93 -10.88 -1.01
N GLU A 63 -13.67 -10.46 -1.00
CA GLU A 63 -13.19 -9.31 -1.78
C GLU A 63 -13.21 -9.62 -3.28
N VAL A 64 -12.78 -10.81 -3.68
CA VAL A 64 -12.82 -11.26 -5.08
C VAL A 64 -14.26 -11.33 -5.59
N MET A 65 -15.18 -11.89 -4.80
CA MET A 65 -16.61 -11.93 -5.14
C MET A 65 -17.21 -10.51 -5.26
N ALA A 66 -16.81 -9.59 -4.39
CA ALA A 66 -17.24 -8.20 -4.46
C ALA A 66 -16.71 -7.50 -5.72
N LEU A 67 -15.45 -7.72 -6.08
CA LEU A 67 -14.85 -7.21 -7.32
C LEU A 67 -15.62 -7.71 -8.55
N ARG A 68 -15.94 -9.01 -8.62
CA ARG A 68 -16.70 -9.58 -9.74
C ARG A 68 -18.09 -8.97 -9.88
N LYS A 69 -18.78 -8.75 -8.76
CA LYS A 69 -20.10 -8.08 -8.77
C LYS A 69 -20.02 -6.61 -9.20
N ALA A 70 -18.93 -5.92 -8.90
CA ALA A 70 -18.73 -4.53 -9.32
C ALA A 70 -18.37 -4.41 -10.82
N SER A 71 -17.84 -5.49 -11.42
CA SER A 71 -17.50 -5.57 -12.85
C SER A 71 -18.61 -6.13 -13.74
N SER A 72 -19.70 -6.64 -13.16
CA SER A 72 -20.87 -7.18 -13.87
C SER A 72 -21.96 -6.12 -14.04
#